data_AF-A0A7C3CRF8-F1
#
_entry.id   AF-A0A7C3CRF8-F1
#
_cell.length_a   1.000
_cell.length_b   1.000
_cell.length_c   1.000
_cell.angle_alpha   90.00
_cell.angle_beta   90.00
_cell.angle_gamma   90.00
#
_symmetry.space_group_name_H-M   'P 1'
#
loop_
_entity.id
_entity.type
_entity.pdbx_description
1 polymer ?
#
loop_
_entity_poly.entity_id
_entity_poly.type
_entity_poly.pdbx_seq_one_letter_code
_entity_poly.pdbx_strand_id
1 'polypeptide(L)'
;MTYSTNNDVSLKISHIKIPSGLSIDDFRDEAYNEINAEIRGLYVVPVDSDDETDMGYLKVIEQNLAAGKLLLDVATANEIEQLHSYASFLIDKATKNLSKIIDQKIVLSGAERNTISSDDVVNPAKLQGKAPDSHSTFGRPMSGIENDAIEGKVDSEKYNSLEDTKTL
;
A
#
# COMPACT_ATOMS: atom_id res chain seq x y z
N MET A 1 6.84 16.74 -9.11
CA MET A 1 8.22 17.03 -8.66
C MET A 1 8.80 15.69 -8.25
N THR A 2 10.03 15.39 -8.65
CA THR A 2 10.69 14.08 -8.56
C THR A 2 12.14 14.31 -8.12
N TYR A 3 12.77 13.35 -7.45
CA TYR A 3 14.12 13.48 -6.89
C TYR A 3 15.23 13.33 -7.94
N SER A 4 14.96 12.61 -9.04
CA SER A 4 15.90 12.48 -10.16
C SER A 4 15.51 13.39 -11.32
N THR A 5 16.16 13.28 -12.49
CA THR A 5 15.74 13.86 -13.77
C THR A 5 15.68 12.79 -14.85
N ASN A 6 15.01 13.06 -15.98
CA ASN A 6 15.01 12.13 -17.13
C ASN A 6 16.42 11.80 -17.62
N ASN A 7 17.36 12.75 -17.51
CA ASN A 7 18.76 12.53 -17.89
C ASN A 7 19.45 11.54 -16.92
N ASP A 8 19.17 11.62 -15.62
CA ASP A 8 19.75 10.70 -14.63
C ASP A 8 19.35 9.24 -14.90
N VAL A 9 18.08 9.00 -15.24
CA VAL A 9 17.59 7.67 -15.63
C VAL A 9 18.15 7.24 -16.99
N SER A 10 18.22 8.16 -17.96
CA SER A 10 18.79 7.88 -19.29
C SER A 10 20.24 7.40 -19.21
N LEU A 11 21.04 7.97 -18.30
CA LEU A 11 22.42 7.55 -18.05
C LEU A 11 22.49 6.13 -17.43
N LYS A 12 21.44 5.66 -16.74
CA LYS A 12 21.40 4.31 -16.13
C LYS A 12 21.03 3.20 -17.09
N ILE A 13 20.22 3.51 -18.10
CA ILE A 13 19.76 2.54 -19.10
C ILE A 13 20.76 2.34 -20.26
N SER A 14 21.94 2.98 -20.22
CA SER A 14 23.10 2.67 -21.07
C SER A 14 22.79 2.52 -22.57
N HIS A 15 22.16 3.53 -23.18
CA HIS A 15 21.82 3.59 -24.61
C HIS A 15 20.77 2.57 -25.10
N ILE A 16 20.07 1.88 -24.20
CA ILE A 16 18.94 1.03 -24.58
C ILE A 16 17.84 1.90 -25.19
N LYS A 17 17.40 1.53 -26.40
CA LYS A 17 16.32 2.22 -27.09
C LYS A 17 15.00 1.91 -26.39
N ILE A 18 14.35 2.96 -25.88
CA ILE A 18 13.03 2.86 -25.27
C ILE A 18 11.97 2.72 -26.39
N PRO A 19 11.09 1.71 -26.34
CA PRO A 19 9.97 1.57 -27.26
C PRO A 19 9.04 2.77 -27.25
N SER A 20 8.45 3.10 -28.40
CA SER A 20 7.42 4.13 -28.51
C SER A 20 6.18 3.73 -27.71
N GLY A 21 5.89 4.45 -26.63
CA GLY A 21 4.79 4.15 -25.71
C GLY A 21 5.23 4.04 -24.25
N LEU A 22 6.54 3.92 -23.99
CA LEU A 22 7.11 4.01 -22.65
C LEU A 22 7.77 5.39 -22.46
N SER A 23 7.53 6.00 -21.30
CA SER A 23 8.01 7.33 -20.94
C SER A 23 8.86 7.25 -19.68
N ILE A 24 10.08 7.76 -19.72
CA ILE A 24 10.97 7.83 -18.55
C ILE A 24 10.29 8.60 -17.40
N ASP A 25 9.51 9.63 -17.75
CA ASP A 25 8.87 10.48 -16.76
C ASP A 25 7.82 9.70 -15.95
N ASP A 26 7.03 8.86 -16.61
CA ASP A 26 5.99 8.05 -15.98
C ASP A 26 6.60 7.08 -14.95
N PHE A 27 7.70 6.41 -15.31
CA PHE A 27 8.42 5.50 -14.39
C PHE A 27 9.11 6.26 -13.25
N ARG A 28 9.53 7.51 -13.47
CA ARG A 28 10.09 8.36 -12.41
C ARG A 28 9.03 8.81 -11.43
N ASP A 29 7.87 9.22 -11.92
CA ASP A 29 6.72 9.57 -11.07
C ASP A 29 6.24 8.36 -10.25
N GLU A 30 6.18 7.17 -10.87
CA GLU A 30 5.85 5.94 -10.16
C GLU A 30 6.88 5.64 -9.05
N ALA A 31 8.18 5.67 -9.39
CA ALA A 31 9.25 5.42 -8.44
C ALA A 31 9.27 6.44 -7.28
N TYR A 32 9.03 7.71 -7.57
CA TYR A 32 8.93 8.78 -6.59
C TYR A 32 7.75 8.55 -5.63
N ASN A 33 6.59 8.19 -6.16
CA ASN A 33 5.41 7.88 -5.35
C ASN A 33 5.64 6.67 -4.45
N GLU A 34 6.31 5.63 -4.95
CA GLU A 34 6.68 4.45 -4.16
C GLU A 34 7.63 4.80 -3.01
N ILE A 35 8.71 5.54 -3.31
CA ILE A 35 9.66 5.99 -2.28
C ILE A 35 8.94 6.78 -1.18
N ASN A 36 8.09 7.74 -1.57
CA ASN A 36 7.33 8.55 -0.63
C ASN A 36 6.35 7.71 0.19
N ALA A 37 5.68 6.74 -0.43
CA ALA A 37 4.75 5.87 0.27
C ALA A 37 5.44 5.04 1.37
N GLU A 38 6.67 4.58 1.11
CA GLU A 38 7.46 3.78 2.05
C GLU A 38 8.05 4.61 3.20
N ILE A 39 8.51 5.84 2.94
CA ILE A 39 9.18 6.66 3.97
C ILE A 39 8.25 7.61 4.73
N ARG A 40 6.98 7.76 4.33
CA ARG A 40 6.00 8.66 4.98
C ARG A 40 5.76 8.39 6.47
N GLY A 41 6.07 7.17 6.94
CA GLY A 41 6.00 6.81 8.36
C GLY A 41 7.09 7.46 9.21
N LEU A 42 8.18 7.93 8.58
CA LEU A 42 9.34 8.52 9.24
C LEU A 42 9.53 10.01 8.92
N TYR A 43 9.14 10.42 7.72
CA TYR A 43 9.39 11.76 7.19
C TYR A 43 8.11 12.39 6.64
N VAL A 44 8.05 13.72 6.66
CA VAL A 44 7.04 14.46 5.91
C VAL A 44 7.33 14.26 4.42
N VAL A 45 6.30 13.87 3.66
CA VAL A 45 6.41 13.63 2.23
C VAL A 45 5.56 14.63 1.44
N PRO A 46 6.05 15.14 0.30
CA PRO A 46 7.35 14.81 -0.30
C PRO A 46 8.52 15.38 0.50
N VAL A 47 9.65 14.66 0.48
CA VAL A 47 10.83 15.08 1.24
C VAL A 47 11.44 16.30 0.58
N ASP A 48 11.50 17.38 1.33
CA ASP A 48 12.28 18.57 1.00
C ASP A 48 13.40 18.69 2.04
N SER A 49 14.64 18.79 1.58
CA SER A 49 15.84 18.81 2.41
C SER A 49 16.86 19.75 1.80
N ASP A 50 17.44 20.61 2.63
CA ASP A 50 18.56 21.47 2.26
C ASP A 50 19.91 20.72 2.23
N ASP A 51 19.98 19.53 2.82
CA ASP A 51 21.13 18.63 2.74
C ASP A 51 21.19 17.93 1.37
N GLU A 52 22.20 18.28 0.57
CA GLU A 52 22.46 17.65 -0.74
C GLU A 52 22.71 16.15 -0.65
N THR A 53 23.19 15.64 0.50
CA THR A 53 23.44 14.22 0.73
C THR A 53 22.13 13.44 0.78
N ASP A 54 21.13 13.99 1.46
CA ASP A 54 19.79 13.39 1.58
C ASP A 54 19.12 13.30 0.22
N MET A 55 19.13 14.41 -0.51
CA MET A 55 18.60 14.46 -1.87
C MET A 55 19.39 13.54 -2.81
N GLY A 56 20.70 13.41 -2.61
CA GLY A 56 21.56 12.47 -3.32
C GLY A 56 21.15 11.01 -3.11
N TYR A 57 20.82 10.61 -1.88
CA TYR A 57 20.32 9.27 -1.60
C TYR A 57 18.98 9.01 -2.30
N LEU A 58 18.01 9.91 -2.13
CA LEU A 58 16.68 9.79 -2.74
C LEU A 58 16.75 9.75 -4.26
N LYS A 59 17.57 10.62 -4.86
CA LYS A 59 17.86 10.63 -6.30
C LYS A 59 18.44 9.30 -6.78
N VAL A 60 19.41 8.72 -6.06
CA VAL A 60 20.03 7.44 -6.44
C VAL A 60 19.05 6.28 -6.33
N ILE A 61 18.14 6.31 -5.35
CA ILE A 61 17.10 5.29 -5.21
C ILE A 61 16.10 5.41 -6.36
N GLU A 62 15.55 6.61 -6.60
CA GLU A 62 14.57 6.87 -7.66
C GLU A 62 15.12 6.48 -9.03
N GLN A 63 16.34 6.91 -9.39
CA GLN A 63 16.88 6.62 -10.71
C GLN A 63 17.08 5.11 -10.94
N ASN A 64 17.45 4.34 -9.91
CA ASN A 64 17.65 2.89 -10.05
C ASN A 64 16.30 2.18 -10.13
N LEU A 65 15.31 2.62 -9.34
CA LEU A 65 13.98 2.05 -9.35
C LEU A 65 13.27 2.32 -10.67
N ALA A 66 13.27 3.58 -11.13
CA ALA A 66 12.68 3.98 -12.41
C ALA A 66 13.38 3.28 -13.60
N ALA A 67 14.72 3.28 -13.64
CA ALA A 67 15.46 2.56 -14.68
C ALA A 67 15.19 1.05 -14.64
N GLY A 68 15.18 0.45 -13.44
CA GLY A 68 14.91 -0.97 -13.27
C GLY A 68 13.53 -1.37 -13.80
N LYS A 69 12.47 -0.65 -13.40
CA LYS A 69 11.11 -0.91 -13.88
C LYS A 69 10.97 -0.71 -15.39
N LEU A 70 11.50 0.39 -15.92
CA LEU A 70 11.49 0.65 -17.36
C LEU A 70 12.19 -0.48 -18.14
N LEU A 71 13.38 -0.89 -17.69
CA LEU A 71 14.11 -1.96 -18.35
C LEU A 71 13.43 -3.33 -18.21
N LEU A 72 12.71 -3.56 -17.12
CA LEU A 72 11.93 -4.78 -16.93
C LEU A 72 10.79 -4.87 -17.95
N ASP A 73 10.08 -3.77 -18.19
CA ASP A 73 9.02 -3.70 -19.21
C ASP A 73 9.59 -3.91 -20.61
N VAL A 74 10.73 -3.27 -20.91
CA VAL A 74 11.43 -3.49 -22.19
C VAL A 74 11.91 -4.93 -22.33
N ALA A 75 12.46 -5.52 -21.27
CA ALA A 75 12.92 -6.91 -21.27
C ALA A 75 11.77 -7.89 -21.47
N THR A 76 10.63 -7.65 -20.83
CA THR A 76 9.43 -8.50 -20.93
C THR A 76 8.84 -8.45 -22.33
N ALA A 77 8.76 -7.27 -22.95
CA ALA A 77 8.24 -7.11 -24.29
C ALA A 77 9.12 -7.77 -25.38
N ASN A 78 10.42 -7.95 -25.13
CA ASN A 78 11.38 -8.46 -26.11
C ASN A 78 12.03 -9.81 -25.71
N GLU A 79 11.61 -10.39 -24.58
CA GLU A 79 12.14 -11.64 -24.01
C GLU A 79 13.67 -11.65 -23.82
N ILE A 80 14.25 -10.52 -23.40
CA ILE A 80 15.71 -10.36 -23.25
C ILE A 80 16.16 -10.67 -21.82
N GLU A 81 16.62 -11.89 -21.56
CA GLU A 81 17.02 -12.37 -20.22
C GLU A 81 18.13 -11.53 -19.55
N GLN A 82 19.13 -11.10 -20.33
CA GLN A 82 20.22 -10.27 -19.81
C GLN A 82 19.69 -8.91 -19.31
N LEU A 83 18.72 -8.34 -20.04
CA LEU A 83 18.11 -7.08 -19.66
C LEU A 83 17.22 -7.23 -18.43
N HIS A 84 16.46 -8.33 -18.37
CA HIS A 84 15.67 -8.68 -17.19
C HIS A 84 16.54 -8.81 -15.94
N SER A 85 17.70 -9.47 -16.05
CA SER A 85 18.65 -9.64 -14.95
C SER A 85 19.23 -8.30 -14.49
N TYR A 86 19.59 -7.43 -15.43
CA TYR A 86 20.09 -6.09 -15.10
C TYR A 86 19.00 -5.21 -14.48
N ALA A 87 17.78 -5.25 -15.01
CA ALA A 87 16.62 -4.57 -14.45
C ALA A 87 16.37 -4.98 -13.00
N SER A 88 16.34 -6.29 -12.74
CA SER A 88 16.16 -6.86 -11.40
C SER A 88 17.26 -6.41 -10.43
N PHE A 89 18.52 -6.40 -10.88
CA PHE A 89 19.64 -5.91 -10.08
C PHE A 89 19.47 -4.42 -9.69
N LEU A 90 18.98 -3.57 -10.59
CA LEU A 90 18.75 -2.16 -10.29
C LEU A 90 17.61 -1.97 -9.27
N ILE A 91 16.50 -2.71 -9.42
CA ILE A 91 15.38 -2.69 -8.47
C ILE A 91 15.87 -3.15 -7.09
N ASP A 92 16.53 -4.31 -7.00
CA ASP A 92 17.09 -4.83 -5.75
C ASP A 92 18.02 -3.83 -5.06
N LYS A 93 18.86 -3.14 -5.84
CA LYS A 93 19.77 -2.13 -5.33
C LYS A 93 19.02 -0.92 -4.77
N ALA A 94 17.96 -0.48 -5.45
CA ALA A 94 17.09 0.60 -4.99
C ALA A 94 16.39 0.21 -3.68
N THR A 95 15.71 -0.95 -3.65
CA THR A 95 14.98 -1.46 -2.48
C THR A 95 15.91 -1.65 -1.28
N LYS A 96 17.13 -2.17 -1.47
CA LYS A 96 18.13 -2.31 -0.40
C LYS A 96 18.55 -0.96 0.18
N ASN A 97 18.69 0.08 -0.65
CA ASN A 97 19.05 1.40 -0.16
C ASN A 97 17.86 2.11 0.51
N LEU A 98 16.65 1.95 -0.02
CA LEU A 98 15.43 2.45 0.60
C LEU A 98 15.20 1.79 1.97
N SER A 99 15.41 0.47 2.08
CA SER A 99 15.33 -0.26 3.34
C SER A 99 16.31 0.26 4.39
N LYS A 100 17.50 0.74 4.00
CA LYS A 100 18.43 1.36 4.96
C LYS A 100 17.88 2.67 5.54
N ILE A 101 17.09 3.42 4.78
CA ILE A 101 16.41 4.63 5.26
C ILE A 101 15.29 4.24 6.22
N ILE A 102 14.46 3.25 5.83
CA ILE A 102 13.36 2.74 6.66
C ILE A 102 13.86 2.15 7.99
N ASP A 103 14.93 1.35 7.93
CA ASP A 103 15.62 0.78 9.10
C ASP A 103 16.39 1.83 9.91
N GLN A 104 16.40 3.09 9.47
CA GLN A 104 17.14 4.21 10.08
C GLN A 104 18.66 3.97 10.19
N LYS A 105 19.21 3.10 9.33
CA LYS A 105 20.66 2.93 9.13
C LYS A 105 21.25 4.11 8.35
N ILE A 106 20.44 4.72 7.49
CA ILE A 106 20.69 6.01 6.86
C ILE A 106 19.61 6.95 7.38
N VAL A 107 20.01 8.03 8.04
CA VAL A 107 19.10 9.06 8.50
C VAL A 107 19.21 10.24 7.55
N LEU A 108 18.09 10.64 6.96
CA LEU A 108 17.97 11.91 6.26
C LEU A 108 17.93 13.02 7.32
N SER A 109 19.05 13.74 7.50
CA SER A 109 19.23 14.70 8.59
C SER A 109 18.64 16.09 8.33
N GLY A 110 18.57 16.51 7.07
CA GLY A 110 17.94 17.77 6.65
C GLY A 110 16.44 17.64 6.39
N ALA A 111 15.94 16.40 6.26
CA ALA A 111 14.52 16.14 6.04
C ALA A 111 13.66 16.31 7.30
N GLU A 112 12.49 16.93 7.14
CA GLU A 112 11.50 17.05 8.22
C GLU A 112 10.96 15.67 8.63
N ARG A 113 11.09 15.33 9.92
CA ARG A 113 10.60 14.07 10.49
C ARG A 113 9.10 14.16 10.73
N ASN A 114 8.38 13.08 10.42
CA ASN A 114 6.98 12.95 10.79
C ASN A 114 6.88 12.68 12.30
N THR A 115 6.45 13.69 13.06
CA THR A 115 6.34 13.63 14.52
C THR A 115 4.98 13.15 15.01
N ILE A 116 4.12 12.64 14.13
CA ILE A 116 2.84 12.04 14.51
C ILE A 116 3.14 10.77 15.32
N SER A 117 3.27 10.94 16.62
CA SER A 117 3.35 9.86 17.58
C SER A 117 2.05 9.08 17.51
N SER A 118 2.13 7.78 17.27
CA SER A 118 0.98 6.88 17.34
C SER A 118 0.44 6.71 18.78
N ASP A 119 0.96 7.48 19.75
CA ASP A 119 0.46 7.54 21.13
C ASP A 119 -0.75 8.45 21.32
N ASP A 120 -1.16 9.24 20.31
CA ASP A 120 -2.51 9.83 20.29
C ASP A 120 -3.54 8.76 19.88
N VAL A 121 -3.58 7.67 20.65
CA VAL A 121 -4.75 6.81 20.72
C VAL A 121 -5.87 7.68 21.26
N VAL A 122 -6.67 8.24 20.35
CA VAL A 122 -7.99 8.78 20.69
C VAL A 122 -8.73 7.65 21.37
N ASN A 123 -8.76 7.71 22.70
CA ASN A 123 -9.46 6.78 23.55
C ASN A 123 -10.87 6.65 22.96
N PRO A 124 -11.29 5.48 22.44
CA PRO A 124 -12.60 5.37 21.81
C PRO A 124 -13.61 5.84 22.85
N ALA A 125 -14.45 6.80 22.46
CA ALA A 125 -15.41 7.41 23.35
C ALA A 125 -16.10 6.27 24.11
N LYS A 126 -15.91 6.21 25.44
CA LYS A 126 -16.65 5.28 26.29
C LYS A 126 -18.12 5.55 25.97
N LEU A 127 -18.76 4.66 25.23
CA LEU A 127 -20.20 4.65 25.08
C LEU A 127 -20.72 4.54 26.51
N GLN A 128 -21.20 5.66 27.07
CA GLN A 128 -21.98 5.66 28.30
C GLN A 128 -23.34 5.03 27.95
N GLY A 129 -23.33 3.72 27.72
CA GLY A 129 -24.52 2.92 27.77
C GLY A 129 -24.95 2.86 29.23
N LYS A 130 -25.73 3.84 29.68
CA LYS A 130 -26.63 3.59 30.81
C LYS A 130 -27.55 2.47 30.36
N ALA A 131 -27.35 1.27 30.90
CA ALA A 131 -28.36 0.23 30.85
C ALA A 131 -29.65 0.84 31.42
N PRO A 132 -30.80 0.72 30.74
CA PRO A 132 -32.05 1.24 31.29
C PRO A 132 -32.37 0.48 32.58
N ASP A 133 -32.61 1.27 33.61
CA ASP A 133 -32.91 0.88 34.98
C ASP A 133 -34.11 -0.07 35.00
N SER A 134 -33.95 -1.28 35.54
CA SER A 134 -34.94 -2.36 35.56
C SER A 134 -36.11 -2.15 36.55
N HIS A 135 -36.46 -0.91 36.86
CA HIS A 135 -37.51 -0.59 37.85
C HIS A 135 -38.44 0.54 37.40
N SER A 136 -39.34 0.21 36.48
CA SER A 136 -40.70 0.79 36.35
C SER A 136 -41.36 0.07 35.17
N THR A 137 -42.35 -0.81 35.25
CA THR A 137 -43.62 -0.71 35.98
C THR A 137 -44.27 -2.09 35.92
N PHE A 138 -44.43 -2.80 37.05
CA PHE A 138 -45.41 -3.88 37.14
C PHE A 138 -46.75 -3.24 37.51
N GLY A 139 -47.74 -3.30 36.62
CA GLY A 139 -49.08 -2.83 36.99
C GLY A 139 -50.09 -2.73 35.86
N ARG A 140 -50.59 -3.88 35.37
CA ARG A 140 -52.01 -4.17 35.15
C ARG A 140 -52.18 -5.51 34.38
N PRO A 141 -52.99 -6.47 34.88
CA PRO A 141 -53.40 -7.60 34.07
C PRO A 141 -54.55 -7.13 33.16
N MET A 142 -54.33 -7.13 31.85
CA MET A 142 -55.41 -6.99 30.87
C MET A 142 -55.57 -8.34 30.18
N SER A 143 -56.69 -8.98 30.50
CA SER A 143 -57.17 -10.19 29.86
C SER A 143 -57.58 -9.89 28.42
N GLY A 144 -57.34 -10.85 27.52
CA GLY A 144 -57.95 -10.91 26.21
C GLY A 144 -57.15 -10.18 25.14
N ILE A 145 -56.45 -10.96 24.31
CA ILE A 145 -56.56 -10.93 22.85
C ILE A 145 -56.06 -12.30 22.37
N GLU A 146 -56.83 -12.83 21.44
CA GLU A 146 -56.94 -14.22 21.04
C GLU A 146 -55.77 -14.66 20.14
N ASN A 147 -55.51 -15.96 20.15
CA ASN A 147 -54.60 -16.62 19.22
C ASN A 147 -55.16 -16.49 17.80
N ASP A 148 -54.60 -15.60 16.98
CA ASP A 148 -54.68 -15.73 15.53
C ASP A 148 -53.33 -16.18 14.99
N ALA A 149 -53.32 -17.42 14.52
CA ALA A 149 -52.23 -18.05 13.81
C ALA A 149 -51.91 -17.25 12.54
N ILE A 150 -50.68 -16.77 12.43
CA ILE A 150 -50.11 -16.38 11.14
C ILE A 150 -49.17 -17.51 10.72
N GLU A 151 -49.74 -18.43 9.93
CA GLU A 151 -49.01 -19.38 9.09
C GLU A 151 -48.18 -18.59 8.06
N GLY A 152 -46.88 -18.51 8.28
CA GLY A 152 -45.90 -18.08 7.26
C GLY A 152 -44.94 -19.23 7.00
N LYS A 153 -45.16 -19.95 5.89
CA LYS A 153 -44.32 -21.06 5.41
C LYS A 153 -42.84 -20.66 5.39
N VAL A 154 -42.02 -21.37 6.14
CA VAL A 154 -40.56 -21.35 6.00
C VAL A 154 -40.23 -22.47 5.02
N ASP A 155 -40.00 -22.14 3.75
CA ASP A 155 -39.42 -23.08 2.79
C ASP A 155 -37.95 -23.30 3.16
N SER A 156 -37.73 -24.21 4.11
CA SER A 156 -36.41 -24.73 4.45
C SER A 156 -36.09 -25.88 3.50
N GLU A 157 -35.58 -25.60 2.31
CA GLU A 157 -34.89 -26.64 1.54
C GLU A 157 -33.57 -26.98 2.23
N LYS A 158 -33.54 -28.16 2.83
CA LYS A 158 -32.32 -28.87 3.21
C LYS A 158 -31.73 -29.48 1.94
N TYR A 159 -30.46 -29.30 1.67
CA TYR A 159 -29.68 -30.37 1.04
C TYR A 159 -28.32 -30.53 1.70
N ASN A 160 -28.20 -31.67 2.38
CA ASN A 160 -26.99 -32.23 2.96
C ASN A 160 -26.07 -32.76 1.85
N SER A 161 -24.79 -32.75 2.19
CA SER A 161 -23.72 -33.67 1.78
C SER A 161 -24.15 -34.94 1.03
N LEU A 162 -23.47 -35.26 -0.07
CA LEU A 162 -22.74 -36.52 -0.23
C LEU A 162 -21.92 -36.52 -1.51
N GLU A 163 -20.76 -37.15 -1.38
CA GLU A 163 -19.76 -37.49 -2.37
C GLU A 163 -20.38 -38.21 -3.59
N ASP A 164 -19.77 -38.06 -4.77
CA ASP A 164 -19.36 -39.26 -5.52
C ASP A 164 -18.34 -38.94 -6.62
N THR A 165 -17.18 -39.57 -6.45
CA THR A 165 -16.22 -39.92 -7.48
C THR A 165 -16.86 -40.79 -8.57
N LYS A 166 -16.66 -40.47 -9.86
CA LYS A 166 -16.11 -41.42 -10.85
C LYS A 166 -15.89 -40.84 -12.25
N THR A 167 -14.75 -41.24 -12.76
CA THR A 167 -14.21 -41.23 -14.12
C THR A 167 -15.17 -41.70 -15.21
N LEU A 168 -15.03 -41.10 -16.40
CA LEU A 168 -14.58 -41.77 -17.64
C LEU A 168 -13.97 -40.73 -18.59
#